data_AF-A0A536VS96-F1
#
_entry.id   AF-A0A536VS96-F1
#
_cell.length_a   1.000
_cell.length_b   1.000
_cell.length_c   1.000
_cell.angle_alpha   90.00
_cell.angle_beta   90.00
_cell.angle_gamma   90.00
#
_symmetry.space_group_name_H-M   'P 1'
#
loop_
_entity.id
_entity.type
_entity.pdbx_description
1 polymer ?
#
loop_
_entity_poly.entity_id
_entity_poly.type
_entity_poly.pdbx_seq_one_letter_code
_entity_poly.pdbx_strand_id
1 'polypeptide(L)'
;LAAPLAVRTEAATHPALHPGRSARVLVDGAPAGWVGELHPRLLGAFELPHAPLVFELDLAPLGRRPQPVARPVSKLPVVRRDLAVVVDEGISAQAVLDALVAVKPASVDHIALFDVYRGRGIEAGKKSLAILVLIQDTARTLTDAEIDATVAVLLREIENRFGGMLRR
;
A
#
# COMPACT_ATOMS: atom_id res chain seq x y z
N LEU A 1 -0.67 -17.59 2.87
CA LEU A 1 -1.36 -18.08 4.08
C LEU A 1 -2.53 -17.21 4.49
N ALA A 2 -2.44 -15.88 4.37
CA ALA A 2 -3.51 -14.97 4.75
C ALA A 2 -4.55 -14.66 3.64
N ALA A 3 -4.24 -14.88 2.35
CA ALA A 3 -5.21 -14.58 1.29
C ALA A 3 -6.52 -15.37 1.48
N PRO A 4 -7.69 -14.74 1.30
CA PRO A 4 -7.92 -13.37 0.78
C PRO A 4 -8.02 -12.27 1.86
N LEU A 5 -7.64 -12.53 3.12
CA LEU A 5 -7.68 -11.55 4.20
C LEU A 5 -6.76 -10.35 3.88
N ALA A 6 -7.17 -9.17 4.31
CA ALA A 6 -6.39 -7.95 4.14
C ALA A 6 -5.24 -7.91 5.15
N VAL A 7 -4.00 -8.05 4.67
CA VAL A 7 -2.81 -7.93 5.50
C VAL A 7 -2.20 -6.56 5.33
N ARG A 8 -1.96 -5.87 6.44
CA ARG A 8 -1.32 -4.55 6.48
C ARG A 8 -0.19 -4.54 7.50
N THR A 9 0.76 -3.64 7.30
CA THR A 9 1.81 -3.35 8.28
C THR A 9 1.79 -1.88 8.62
N GLU A 10 1.95 -1.58 9.90
CA GLU A 10 2.06 -0.20 10.41
C GLU A 10 3.37 -0.05 11.19
N ALA A 11 4.06 1.09 11.00
CA ALA A 11 5.25 1.38 11.77
C ALA A 11 4.88 1.47 13.27
N ALA A 12 5.50 0.61 14.08
CA ALA A 12 5.20 0.51 15.50
C ALA A 12 6.44 0.02 16.24
N THR A 13 6.61 0.41 17.50
CA THR A 13 7.76 0.04 18.32
C THR A 13 7.50 -1.25 19.09
N HIS A 14 8.53 -2.11 19.16
CA HIS A 14 8.51 -3.33 19.98
C HIS A 14 9.82 -3.41 20.78
N PRO A 15 9.80 -3.77 22.08
CA PRO A 15 11.01 -3.78 22.91
C PRO A 15 12.14 -4.66 22.37
N ALA A 16 11.81 -5.74 21.65
CA ALA A 16 12.79 -6.64 21.06
C ALA A 16 13.26 -6.23 19.65
N LEU A 17 12.62 -5.24 19.01
CA LEU A 17 12.90 -4.86 17.62
C LEU A 17 13.55 -3.47 17.53
N HIS A 18 14.20 -3.20 16.40
CA HIS A 18 14.79 -1.90 16.10
C HIS A 18 13.69 -0.83 15.91
N PRO A 19 13.75 0.33 16.59
CA PRO A 19 12.64 1.29 16.66
C PRO A 19 12.25 1.92 15.32
N GLY A 20 13.19 2.03 14.38
CA GLY A 20 12.95 2.52 13.01
C GLY A 20 12.77 1.43 11.96
N ARG A 21 12.82 0.15 12.34
CA ARG A 21 12.76 -1.00 11.42
C ARG A 21 11.88 -2.11 11.99
N SER A 22 10.75 -1.70 12.55
CA SER A 22 9.74 -2.57 13.14
C SER A 22 8.35 -2.16 12.70
N ALA A 23 7.50 -3.15 12.48
CA ALA A 23 6.11 -2.95 12.12
C ALA A 23 5.21 -3.95 12.85
N ARG A 24 4.03 -3.48 13.25
CA ARG A 24 2.93 -4.34 13.69
C ARG A 24 2.22 -4.87 12.45
N VAL A 25 1.91 -6.16 12.47
CA VAL A 25 1.14 -6.83 11.41
C VAL A 25 -0.33 -6.80 11.81
N LEU A 26 -1.18 -6.37 10.87
CA LEU A 26 -2.62 -6.29 11.00
C LEU A 26 -3.26 -7.27 10.00
N VAL A 27 -4.24 -8.04 10.45
CA VAL A 27 -5.08 -8.91 9.60
C VAL A 27 -6.52 -8.43 9.74
N ASP A 28 -7.14 -8.02 8.63
CA ASP A 28 -8.46 -7.37 8.60
C ASP A 28 -8.60 -6.21 9.61
N GLY A 29 -7.50 -5.47 9.80
CA GLY A 29 -7.43 -4.33 10.72
C GLY A 29 -7.20 -4.67 12.19
N ALA A 30 -7.14 -5.96 12.56
CA ALA A 30 -6.82 -6.38 13.93
C ALA A 30 -5.33 -6.72 14.06
N PRO A 31 -4.66 -6.36 15.18
CA PRO A 31 -3.31 -6.80 15.46
C PRO A 31 -3.19 -8.33 15.41
N ALA A 32 -2.21 -8.82 14.68
CA ALA A 32 -1.98 -10.25 14.46
C ALA A 32 -0.50 -10.64 14.56
N GLY A 33 0.37 -9.71 14.99
CA GLY A 33 1.78 -10.01 15.21
C GLY A 33 2.72 -8.86 14.87
N TRP A 34 3.97 -9.20 14.60
CA TRP A 34 5.08 -8.26 14.41
C TRP A 34 6.06 -8.75 13.35
N VAL A 35 6.73 -7.80 12.70
CA VAL A 35 7.87 -8.06 11.81
C VAL A 35 8.89 -6.93 11.99
N GLY A 36 10.18 -7.25 11.98
CA GLY A 36 11.21 -6.22 12.05
C GLY A 36 12.61 -6.78 12.30
N GLU A 37 13.59 -5.89 12.24
CA GLU A 37 14.97 -6.24 12.62
C GLU A 37 15.10 -6.32 14.14
N LEU A 38 15.83 -7.32 14.62
CA LEU A 38 16.11 -7.47 16.05
C LEU A 38 16.86 -6.24 16.59
N HIS A 39 16.52 -5.79 17.80
CA HIS A 39 17.13 -4.61 18.39
C HIS A 39 18.65 -4.81 18.57
N PRO A 40 19.51 -3.84 18.18
CA PRO A 40 20.96 -3.91 18.34
C PRO A 40 21.47 -4.31 19.74
N ARG A 41 20.75 -3.94 20.81
CA ARG A 41 21.10 -4.29 22.20
C ARG A 41 21.02 -5.79 22.48
N LEU A 42 20.23 -6.53 21.70
CA LEU A 42 20.04 -7.97 21.85
C LEU A 42 21.08 -8.78 21.05
N LEU A 43 21.74 -8.19 20.05
CA LEU A 43 22.73 -8.88 19.23
C LEU A 43 23.88 -9.40 20.11
N GLY A 44 24.40 -8.55 21.00
CA GLY A 44 25.48 -8.93 21.91
C GLY A 44 25.06 -10.01 22.91
N ALA A 45 23.82 -9.98 23.40
CA ALA A 45 23.30 -10.96 24.34
C ALA A 45 23.10 -12.35 23.72
N PHE A 46 22.87 -12.42 22.40
CA PHE A 46 22.65 -13.65 21.64
C PHE A 46 23.82 -14.02 20.71
N GLU A 47 24.96 -13.30 20.81
CA GLU A 47 26.16 -13.52 19.99
C GLU A 47 25.89 -13.51 18.47
N LEU A 48 24.97 -12.67 18.02
CA LEU A 48 24.56 -12.58 16.62
C LEU A 48 25.47 -11.61 15.85
N PRO A 49 26.08 -12.03 14.72
CA PRO A 49 27.00 -11.18 13.96
C PRO A 49 26.29 -10.04 13.22
N HIS A 50 25.01 -10.20 12.90
CA HIS A 50 24.16 -9.21 12.22
C HIS A 50 22.76 -9.22 12.82
N ALA A 51 22.01 -8.10 12.69
CA ALA A 51 20.62 -8.04 13.13
C ALA A 51 19.74 -8.88 12.20
N PRO A 52 19.16 -10.02 12.66
CA PRO A 52 18.24 -10.78 11.84
C PRO A 52 16.92 -10.03 11.66
N LEU A 53 16.27 -10.25 10.51
CA LEU A 53 14.86 -9.95 10.35
C LEU A 53 14.04 -11.08 10.98
N VAL A 54 13.16 -10.73 11.92
CA VAL A 54 12.29 -11.68 12.63
C VAL A 54 10.83 -11.30 12.43
N PHE A 55 9.95 -12.29 12.56
CA PHE A 55 8.51 -12.07 12.59
C PHE A 55 7.84 -13.08 13.51
N GLU A 56 6.70 -12.68 14.07
CA GLU A 56 5.80 -13.53 14.86
C GLU A 56 4.37 -13.21 14.46
N LEU A 57 3.53 -14.23 14.29
CA LEU A 57 2.14 -14.07 13.89
C LEU A 57 1.22 -14.97 14.71
N ASP A 58 0.12 -14.40 15.17
CA ASP A 58 -1.01 -15.16 15.70
C ASP A 58 -1.66 -15.95 14.56
N LEU A 59 -1.79 -17.27 14.75
CA LEU A 59 -2.41 -18.13 13.75
C LEU A 59 -3.94 -18.03 13.74
N ALA A 60 -4.54 -17.70 14.89
CA ALA A 60 -6.01 -17.67 15.02
C ALA A 60 -6.70 -16.68 14.06
N PRO A 61 -6.21 -15.43 13.88
CA PRO A 61 -6.74 -14.52 12.85
C PRO A 61 -6.62 -15.05 11.42
N LEU A 62 -5.58 -15.83 11.12
CA LEU A 62 -5.29 -16.38 9.78
C LEU A 62 -6.17 -17.60 9.42
N GLY A 63 -6.80 -18.23 10.40
CA GLY A 63 -7.65 -19.40 10.20
C GLY A 63 -9.00 -19.08 9.55
N ARG A 64 -9.43 -17.81 9.59
CA ARG A 64 -10.68 -17.37 8.94
C ARG A 64 -10.47 -17.35 7.43
N ARG A 65 -11.14 -18.24 6.70
CA ARG A 65 -11.14 -18.22 5.24
C ARG A 65 -12.56 -18.03 4.74
N PRO A 66 -12.89 -16.88 4.10
CA PRO A 66 -14.18 -16.73 3.47
C PRO A 66 -14.30 -17.75 2.34
N GLN A 67 -15.50 -18.33 2.19
CA GLN A 67 -15.78 -19.19 1.06
C GLN A 67 -15.73 -18.37 -0.23
N PRO A 68 -15.00 -18.81 -1.27
CA PRO A 68 -15.00 -18.12 -2.56
C PRO A 68 -16.42 -18.04 -3.12
N VAL A 69 -16.87 -16.82 -3.42
CA VAL A 69 -18.14 -16.58 -4.12
C VAL A 69 -17.83 -16.37 -5.59
N ALA A 70 -18.37 -17.22 -6.47
CA ALA A 70 -18.20 -17.07 -7.90
C ALA A 70 -18.83 -15.75 -8.38
N ARG A 71 -18.08 -15.00 -9.20
CA ARG A 71 -18.56 -13.79 -9.86
C ARG A 71 -18.34 -13.91 -11.36
N PRO A 72 -19.26 -13.39 -12.19
CA PRO A 72 -19.07 -13.39 -13.63
C PRO A 72 -17.83 -12.56 -13.98
N VAL A 73 -17.00 -13.08 -14.88
CA VAL A 73 -15.85 -12.36 -15.42
C VAL A 73 -16.36 -11.43 -16.52
N SER A 74 -16.14 -10.13 -16.35
CA SER A 74 -16.52 -9.14 -17.37
C SER A 74 -15.72 -9.36 -18.65
N LYS A 75 -16.41 -9.28 -19.80
CA LYS A 75 -15.77 -9.29 -21.13
C LYS A 75 -15.36 -7.89 -21.60
N LEU A 76 -15.70 -6.85 -20.83
CA LEU A 76 -15.39 -5.46 -21.14
C LEU A 76 -13.92 -5.17 -20.82
N PRO A 77 -13.26 -4.25 -21.55
CA PRO A 77 -11.84 -3.98 -21.36
C PRO A 77 -11.54 -3.37 -19.98
N VAL A 78 -10.42 -3.79 -19.39
CA VAL A 78 -9.82 -3.11 -18.22
C VAL A 78 -8.84 -2.07 -18.75
N VAL A 79 -9.00 -0.83 -18.29
CA VAL A 79 -8.07 0.26 -18.60
C VAL A 79 -7.04 0.40 -17.49
N ARG A 80 -5.78 0.44 -17.87
CA ARG A 80 -4.64 0.69 -16.97
C ARG A 80 -4.21 2.16 -17.07
N ARG A 81 -4.01 2.79 -15.90
CA ARG A 81 -3.40 4.11 -15.77
C ARG A 81 -2.30 4.05 -14.71
N ASP A 82 -1.13 4.55 -15.06
CA ASP A 82 0.01 4.63 -14.15
C ASP A 82 0.17 6.09 -13.74
N LEU A 83 0.08 6.36 -12.44
CA LEU A 83 0.20 7.69 -11.85
C LEU A 83 1.57 7.81 -11.17
N ALA A 84 2.33 8.84 -11.52
CA ALA A 84 3.58 9.17 -10.85
C ALA A 84 3.37 10.40 -9.96
N VAL A 85 3.45 10.21 -8.65
CA VAL A 85 3.08 11.25 -7.69
C VAL A 85 4.22 11.52 -6.75
N VAL A 86 4.62 12.79 -6.62
CA VAL A 86 5.69 13.21 -5.72
C VAL A 86 5.08 13.67 -4.40
N VAL A 87 5.55 13.08 -3.30
CA VAL A 87 5.13 13.41 -1.92
C VAL A 87 6.35 13.57 -1.01
N ASP A 88 6.16 14.19 0.15
CA ASP A 88 7.21 14.30 1.16
C ASP A 88 7.68 12.92 1.65
N GLU A 89 8.97 12.80 1.97
CA GLU A 89 9.61 11.54 2.35
C GLU A 89 8.95 10.89 3.58
N GLY A 90 8.46 11.71 4.51
CA GLY A 90 7.76 11.25 5.72
C GLY A 90 6.38 10.65 5.49
N ILE A 91 5.75 10.90 4.33
CA ILE A 91 4.40 10.39 4.03
C ILE A 91 4.50 8.92 3.66
N SER A 92 3.82 8.03 4.40
CA SER A 92 3.84 6.61 4.07
C SER A 92 3.11 6.36 2.75
N ALA A 93 3.59 5.42 1.94
CA ALA A 93 2.90 5.05 0.71
C ALA A 93 1.50 4.48 1.00
N GLN A 94 1.33 3.80 2.14
CA GLN A 94 0.04 3.29 2.58
C GLN A 94 -0.98 4.42 2.85
N ALA A 95 -0.55 5.56 3.42
CA ALA A 95 -1.43 6.71 3.61
C ALA A 95 -1.95 7.26 2.28
N VAL A 96 -1.10 7.30 1.25
CA VAL A 96 -1.51 7.71 -0.10
C VAL A 96 -2.50 6.71 -0.71
N LEU A 97 -2.21 5.41 -0.63
CA LEU A 97 -3.12 4.37 -1.12
C LEU A 97 -4.48 4.41 -0.41
N ASP A 98 -4.49 4.61 0.91
CA ASP A 98 -5.73 4.67 1.69
C ASP A 98 -6.57 5.89 1.34
N ALA A 99 -5.94 7.04 1.10
CA ALA A 99 -6.63 8.23 0.62
C ALA A 99 -7.27 8.00 -0.76
N LEU A 100 -6.53 7.40 -1.70
CA LEU A 100 -7.04 7.07 -3.02
C LEU A 100 -8.21 6.08 -2.96
N VAL A 101 -8.10 5.03 -2.15
CA VAL A 101 -9.18 4.04 -1.96
C VAL A 101 -10.42 4.67 -1.36
N ALA A 102 -10.28 5.65 -0.45
CA ALA A 102 -11.41 6.33 0.18
C ALA A 102 -12.26 7.15 -0.81
N VAL A 103 -11.66 7.66 -1.89
CA VAL A 103 -12.34 8.50 -2.89
C VAL A 103 -12.55 7.80 -4.23
N LYS A 104 -12.12 6.54 -4.37
CA LYS A 104 -12.11 5.85 -5.67
C LYS A 104 -13.54 5.75 -6.22
N PRO A 105 -13.78 6.16 -7.49
CA PRO A 105 -15.05 5.87 -8.15
C PRO A 105 -15.32 4.36 -8.24
N ALA A 106 -16.59 3.97 -8.36
CA ALA A 106 -16.99 2.57 -8.45
C ALA A 106 -16.36 1.83 -9.65
N SER A 107 -15.98 2.57 -10.70
CA SER A 107 -15.27 2.06 -11.87
C SER A 107 -13.81 1.69 -11.57
N VAL A 108 -13.22 2.10 -10.44
CA VAL A 108 -11.85 1.73 -10.08
C VAL A 108 -11.88 0.37 -9.39
N ASP A 109 -11.39 -0.66 -10.09
CA ASP A 109 -11.30 -2.01 -9.57
C ASP A 109 -10.12 -2.14 -8.59
N HIS A 110 -8.93 -1.67 -9.01
CA HIS A 110 -7.69 -1.89 -8.27
C HIS A 110 -6.79 -0.66 -8.24
N ILE A 111 -6.13 -0.42 -7.10
CA ILE A 111 -5.08 0.58 -6.92
C ILE A 111 -3.90 -0.09 -6.22
N ALA A 112 -2.70 0.02 -6.79
CA ALA A 112 -1.50 -0.60 -6.23
C ALA A 112 -0.25 0.25 -6.45
N LEU A 113 0.61 0.32 -5.44
CA LEU A 113 1.96 0.85 -5.58
C LEU A 113 2.85 -0.19 -6.27
N PHE A 114 3.62 0.21 -7.28
CA PHE A 114 4.57 -0.69 -7.94
C PHE A 114 6.01 -0.17 -7.97
N ASP A 115 6.25 1.11 -7.68
CA ASP A 115 7.60 1.64 -7.54
C ASP A 115 7.68 2.84 -6.56
N VAL A 116 8.84 2.99 -5.91
CA VAL A 116 9.17 4.13 -5.06
C VAL A 116 10.56 4.63 -5.45
N TYR A 117 10.61 5.77 -6.12
CA TYR A 117 11.85 6.35 -6.61
C TYR A 117 12.34 7.50 -5.72
N ARG A 118 13.62 7.40 -5.33
CA ARG A 118 14.39 8.43 -4.63
C ARG A 118 15.69 8.61 -5.39
N GLY A 119 15.88 9.75 -6.02
CA GLY A 119 17.08 9.97 -6.83
C GLY A 119 17.05 11.26 -7.60
N ARG A 120 17.92 11.34 -8.61
CA ARG A 120 18.11 12.53 -9.43
C ARG A 120 16.80 12.95 -10.09
N GLY A 121 16.49 14.25 -9.99
CA GLY A 121 15.26 14.83 -10.53
C GLY A 121 14.08 14.82 -9.56
N ILE A 122 14.24 14.32 -8.34
CA ILE A 122 13.31 14.52 -7.23
C ILE A 122 13.92 15.54 -6.27
N GLU A 123 13.11 16.48 -5.80
CA GLU A 123 13.50 17.48 -4.80
C GLU A 123 13.96 16.78 -3.51
N ALA A 124 14.94 17.38 -2.82
CA ALA A 124 15.43 16.84 -1.55
C ALA A 124 14.28 16.77 -0.53
N GLY A 125 14.20 15.65 0.21
CA GLY A 125 13.11 15.42 1.17
C GLY A 125 11.80 14.93 0.55
N LYS A 126 11.78 14.65 -0.76
CA LYS A 126 10.62 14.07 -1.46
C LYS A 126 10.94 12.70 -2.09
N LYS A 127 9.88 11.97 -2.42
CA LYS A 127 9.92 10.70 -3.15
C LYS A 127 8.81 10.64 -4.18
N SER A 128 9.04 9.90 -5.26
CA SER A 128 8.05 9.63 -6.29
C SER A 128 7.44 8.24 -6.06
N LEU A 129 6.11 8.16 -6.00
CA LEU A 129 5.35 6.92 -5.93
C LEU A 129 4.76 6.64 -7.30
N ALA A 130 4.99 5.45 -7.84
CA ALA A 130 4.35 4.97 -9.06
C ALA A 130 3.16 4.06 -8.68
N ILE A 131 1.96 4.49 -9.04
CA ILE A 131 0.70 3.89 -8.63
C ILE A 131 -0.06 3.41 -9.87
N LEU A 132 -0.34 2.12 -9.91
CA LEU A 132 -1.21 1.49 -10.88
C LEU A 132 -2.67 1.71 -10.46
N VAL A 133 -3.50 2.15 -11.39
CA VAL A 133 -4.96 2.20 -11.27
C VAL A 133 -5.57 1.37 -12.40
N LEU A 134 -6.37 0.37 -12.04
CA LEU A 134 -7.18 -0.41 -12.97
C LEU A 134 -8.62 0.08 -12.93
N ILE A 135 -9.14 0.46 -14.08
CA ILE A 135 -10.46 1.09 -14.24
C ILE A 135 -11.28 0.22 -15.19
N GLN A 136 -12.45 -0.23 -14.74
CA GLN A 136 -13.37 -1.05 -15.50
C GLN A 136 -14.79 -0.82 -15.02
N ASP A 137 -15.72 -0.75 -15.97
CA ASP A 137 -17.16 -0.91 -15.71
C ASP A 137 -17.60 -2.27 -16.27
N THR A 138 -18.44 -2.99 -15.53
CA THR A 138 -18.88 -4.34 -15.89
C THR A 138 -20.20 -4.36 -16.67
N ALA A 139 -20.87 -3.22 -16.82
CA ALA A 139 -22.11 -3.04 -17.56
C ALA A 139 -21.90 -2.39 -18.94
N ARG A 140 -20.91 -1.51 -19.09
CA ARG A 140 -20.61 -0.83 -20.36
C ARG A 140 -19.13 -0.46 -20.54
N THR A 141 -18.73 -0.19 -21.78
CA THR A 141 -17.41 0.37 -22.06
C THR A 141 -17.30 1.80 -21.55
N LEU A 142 -16.16 2.13 -20.95
CA LEU A 142 -15.83 3.48 -20.50
C LEU A 142 -15.30 4.31 -21.66
N THR A 143 -15.68 5.58 -21.70
CA THR A 143 -15.11 6.58 -22.62
C THR A 143 -13.83 7.18 -22.04
N ASP A 144 -12.96 7.72 -22.90
CA ASP A 144 -11.73 8.39 -22.46
C ASP A 144 -12.02 9.53 -21.48
N ALA A 145 -13.09 10.30 -21.70
CA ALA A 145 -13.51 11.38 -20.80
C ALA A 145 -13.86 10.88 -19.38
N GLU A 146 -14.48 9.70 -19.27
CA GLU A 146 -14.82 9.10 -17.97
C GLU A 146 -13.58 8.56 -17.24
N ILE A 147 -12.64 8.02 -18.00
CA ILE A 147 -11.35 7.55 -17.49
C ILE A 147 -10.54 8.74 -16.96
N ASP A 148 -10.47 9.82 -17.73
CA ASP A 148 -9.74 11.03 -17.34
C ASP A 148 -10.39 11.72 -16.14
N ALA A 149 -11.73 11.76 -16.08
CA ALA A 149 -12.46 12.25 -14.91
C ALA A 149 -12.16 11.41 -13.65
N THR A 150 -12.08 10.08 -13.80
CA THR A 150 -11.71 9.16 -12.71
C THR A 150 -10.30 9.47 -12.20
N VAL A 151 -9.33 9.62 -13.10
CA VAL A 151 -7.95 9.98 -12.74
C VAL A 151 -7.89 11.36 -12.08
N ALA A 152 -8.64 12.34 -12.57
CA ALA A 152 -8.66 13.69 -12.01
C ALA A 152 -9.17 13.71 -10.56
N VAL A 153 -10.16 12.89 -10.21
CA VAL A 153 -10.62 12.73 -8.81
C VAL A 153 -9.50 12.22 -7.92
N LEU A 154 -8.79 11.17 -8.35
CA LEU A 154 -7.68 10.58 -7.59
C LEU A 154 -6.53 11.57 -7.38
N LEU A 155 -6.14 12.29 -8.43
CA LEU A 155 -5.05 13.27 -8.35
C LEU A 155 -5.41 14.45 -7.44
N ARG A 156 -6.66 14.92 -7.50
CA ARG A 156 -7.14 16.01 -6.64
C ARG A 156 -7.10 15.64 -5.16
N GLU A 157 -7.42 14.39 -4.81
CA GLU A 157 -7.32 13.93 -3.43
C GLU A 157 -5.86 13.94 -2.94
N ILE A 158 -4.92 13.52 -3.78
CA ILE A 158 -3.50 13.55 -3.42
C ILE A 158 -3.00 14.98 -3.24
N GLU A 159 -3.37 15.88 -4.15
CA GLU A 159 -3.03 17.29 -4.05
C GLU A 159 -3.59 17.92 -2.76
N ASN A 160 -4.88 17.70 -2.48
CA ASN A 160 -5.55 18.25 -1.31
C ASN A 160 -4.95 17.76 0.02
N ARG A 161 -4.60 16.47 0.10
CA ARG A 161 -4.25 15.84 1.37
C ARG A 161 -2.75 15.77 1.65
N PHE A 162 -1.94 15.77 0.60
CA PHE A 162 -0.49 15.56 0.70
C PHE A 162 0.31 16.64 -0.03
N GLY A 163 -0.32 17.61 -0.67
CA GLY A 163 0.36 18.58 -1.54
C GLY A 163 1.06 17.92 -2.73
N GLY A 164 0.66 16.68 -3.06
CA GLY A 164 1.39 15.87 -4.02
C GLY A 164 1.19 16.38 -5.44
N MET A 165 2.29 16.56 -6.16
CA MET A 165 2.26 17.02 -7.55
C MET A 165 2.44 15.85 -8.52
N LEU A 166 1.68 15.85 -9.61
CA LEU A 166 1.87 14.90 -10.71
C LEU A 166 3.22 15.13 -11.36
N ARG A 167 4.02 14.06 -11.46
CA ARG A 167 5.26 14.08 -12.24
C ARG A 167 4.89 13.87 -13.71
N ARG A 168 5.13 14.88 -14.54
CA ARG A 168 5.06 14.75 -16.01
C ARG A 168 6.25 13.97 -16.54
#